data_AF-A0A5N6ZJA4-F1
#
_entry.id   AF-A0A5N6ZJA4-F1
#
_cell.length_a   1.000
_cell.length_b   1.000
_cell.length_c   1.000
_cell.angle_alpha   90.00
_cell.angle_beta   90.00
_cell.angle_gamma   90.00
#
_symmetry.space_group_name_H-M   'P 1'
#
loop_
_entity.id
_entity.type
_entity.pdbx_description
1 polymer ?
#
loop_
_entity_poly.entity_id
_entity_poly.type
_entity_poly.pdbx_seq_one_letter_code
_entity_poly.pdbx_strand_id
1 'polypeptide(L)'
;MRTVKDKCVPVQKDLSCGDPHGVSMFPNSLSQDQVRSDATRERLLPIHKRSNLKVLTRQYAGKVLLEQTAFGPKAVGVEYGTHAKVNFNVYARHEVLMAAGSVVSPTILEHSGIGLEPVLEKVGIAQVVDFSRWSELPDQTTTTVHSNTAAAGAGQGQVAYFVSFNEPLGDFASEDHALMNSNLKDWAEGVVARGGFPNVTALMVQFENYRDWLVNHNVANSELFLDSKERSIFISGILSPSPGALFIFWIRSRTCADLPYTFNTSSVSSTY
;
A
#
# COMPACT_ATOMS: atom_id res chain seq x y z
N MET A 1 12.30 8.03 21.91
CA MET A 1 12.63 9.38 21.37
C MET A 1 14.09 9.79 21.62
N ARG A 2 14.66 9.66 22.83
CA ARG A 2 16.06 10.06 23.10
C ARG A 2 17.09 9.37 22.18
N THR A 3 17.00 8.05 22.02
CA THR A 3 17.91 7.24 21.20
C THR A 3 18.03 7.71 19.75
N VAL A 4 16.93 8.11 19.12
CA VAL A 4 16.94 8.57 17.72
C VAL A 4 17.40 10.03 17.62
N LYS A 5 17.13 10.84 18.65
CA LYS A 5 17.61 12.23 18.74
C LYS A 5 19.14 12.28 18.84
N ASP A 6 19.75 11.33 19.56
CA ASP A 6 21.22 11.19 19.64
C ASP A 6 21.84 10.82 18.28
N LYS A 7 21.02 10.32 17.33
CA LYS A 7 21.39 10.06 15.93
C LYS A 7 20.93 11.16 14.96
N CYS A 8 20.58 12.34 15.47
CA CYS A 8 20.10 13.49 14.68
C CYS A 8 18.79 13.24 13.89
N VAL A 9 18.00 12.24 14.28
CA VAL A 9 16.68 11.99 13.69
C VAL A 9 15.66 12.93 14.33
N PRO A 10 14.77 13.58 13.55
CA PRO A 10 13.72 14.43 14.09
C PRO A 10 12.76 13.67 15.01
N VAL A 11 12.19 14.38 15.98
CA VAL A 11 11.18 13.83 16.89
C VAL A 11 10.03 14.81 17.02
N GLN A 12 8.82 14.29 17.24
CA GLN A 12 7.62 15.09 17.53
C GLN A 12 7.20 16.03 16.39
N LYS A 13 7.59 15.74 15.14
CA LYS A 13 6.99 16.37 13.97
C LYS A 13 5.54 15.92 13.81
N ASP A 14 4.64 16.82 13.43
CA ASP A 14 3.32 16.40 12.96
C ASP A 14 3.48 15.76 11.58
N LEU A 15 3.23 14.45 11.53
CA LEU A 15 3.40 13.63 10.32
C LEU A 15 2.40 13.99 9.21
N SER A 16 1.38 14.79 9.51
CA SER A 16 0.37 15.24 8.54
C SER A 16 0.75 16.56 7.84
N CYS A 17 1.87 17.19 8.19
CA CYS A 17 2.28 18.50 7.65
C CYS A 17 3.04 18.44 6.31
N GLY A 18 3.13 17.27 5.68
CA GLY A 18 3.78 17.09 4.37
C GLY A 18 5.28 16.74 4.42
N ASP A 19 5.87 16.63 5.62
CA ASP A 19 7.23 16.13 5.85
C ASP A 19 7.22 15.05 6.95
N PRO A 20 6.71 13.83 6.64
CA PRO A 20 6.67 12.73 7.58
C PRO A 20 8.07 12.12 7.69
N HIS A 21 8.92 12.69 8.54
CA HIS A 21 10.26 12.15 8.83
C HIS A 21 10.53 12.16 10.33
N GLY A 22 11.07 11.04 10.84
CA GLY A 22 11.45 10.88 12.24
C GLY A 22 10.37 10.24 13.10
N VAL A 23 10.51 10.38 14.42
CA VAL A 23 9.74 9.61 15.42
C VAL A 23 8.67 10.47 16.08
N SER A 24 7.40 10.13 15.86
CA SER A 24 6.25 10.90 16.33
C SER A 24 5.08 10.02 16.76
N MET A 25 4.34 10.51 17.76
CA MET A 25 2.98 10.03 18.02
C MET A 25 2.04 10.62 16.97
N PHE A 26 0.95 9.92 16.66
CA PHE A 26 -0.03 10.34 15.67
C PHE A 26 -1.46 10.07 16.15
N PRO A 27 -2.45 10.85 15.67
CA PRO A 27 -3.85 10.61 16.01
C PRO A 27 -4.36 9.32 15.39
N ASN A 28 -5.26 8.64 16.10
CA ASN A 28 -6.02 7.52 15.57
C ASN A 28 -7.43 7.96 15.17
N SER A 29 -8.02 7.29 14.19
CA SER A 29 -9.42 7.50 13.79
C SER A 29 -10.38 6.91 14.84
N LEU A 30 -10.52 7.64 15.95
CA LEU A 30 -11.33 7.29 17.11
C LEU A 30 -12.18 8.49 17.52
N SER A 31 -13.37 8.22 18.05
CA SER A 31 -14.16 9.22 18.77
C SER A 31 -13.57 9.46 20.17
N GLN A 32 -14.03 10.53 20.83
CA GLN A 32 -13.51 10.93 22.14
C GLN A 32 -13.66 9.82 23.21
N ASP A 33 -14.71 9.01 23.12
CA ASP A 33 -14.99 7.84 23.95
C ASP A 33 -14.23 6.56 23.53
N GLN A 34 -13.20 6.68 22.68
CA GLN A 34 -12.32 5.58 22.24
C GLN A 34 -13.01 4.52 21.38
N VAL A 35 -14.14 4.84 20.77
CA VAL A 35 -14.80 3.98 19.78
C VAL A 35 -14.18 4.24 18.40
N ARG A 36 -14.00 3.18 17.61
CA ARG A 36 -13.50 3.30 16.23
C ARG A 36 -14.41 4.21 15.40
N SER A 37 -13.81 5.23 14.78
CA SER A 37 -14.46 6.11 13.79
C SER A 37 -14.32 5.53 12.38
N ASP A 38 -15.06 4.45 12.10
CA ASP A 38 -15.10 3.86 10.77
C ASP A 38 -15.97 4.68 9.78
N ALA A 39 -15.75 4.51 8.48
CA ALA A 39 -16.45 5.29 7.46
C ALA A 39 -17.99 5.12 7.51
N THR A 40 -18.51 3.97 7.95
CA THR A 40 -19.96 3.76 8.08
C THR A 40 -20.51 4.61 9.23
N ARG A 41 -19.86 4.58 10.39
CA ARG A 41 -20.21 5.42 11.55
C ARG A 41 -20.14 6.91 11.21
N GLU A 42 -19.07 7.34 10.57
CA GLU A 42 -18.83 8.78 10.35
C GLU A 42 -19.63 9.35 9.17
N ARG A 43 -19.88 8.55 8.11
CA ARG A 43 -20.47 9.07 6.87
C ARG A 43 -21.85 8.52 6.53
N LEU A 44 -22.19 7.29 6.92
CA LEU A 44 -23.49 6.68 6.58
C LEU A 44 -24.50 6.80 7.73
N LEU A 45 -24.10 6.45 8.96
CA LEU A 45 -24.99 6.44 10.11
C LEU A 45 -25.70 7.79 10.35
N PRO A 46 -25.06 8.97 10.17
CA PRO A 46 -25.75 10.25 10.36
C PRO A 46 -26.81 10.54 9.29
N ILE A 47 -26.73 9.91 8.10
CA ILE A 47 -27.55 10.26 6.93
C ILE A 47 -28.40 9.11 6.39
N HIS A 48 -28.33 7.91 6.98
CA HIS A 48 -28.99 6.69 6.48
C HIS A 48 -30.51 6.81 6.31
N LYS A 49 -31.17 7.75 7.00
CA LYS A 49 -32.63 7.98 6.91
C LYS A 49 -33.06 8.78 5.69
N ARG A 50 -32.12 9.34 4.90
CA ARG A 50 -32.44 10.11 3.70
C ARG A 50 -33.15 9.22 2.67
N SER A 51 -34.32 9.65 2.20
CA SER A 51 -35.15 8.86 1.29
C SER A 51 -34.48 8.57 -0.06
N ASN A 52 -33.58 9.45 -0.51
CA ASN A 52 -32.80 9.34 -1.73
C ASN A 52 -31.49 8.53 -1.57
N LEU A 53 -31.18 8.03 -0.38
CA LEU A 53 -30.03 7.17 -0.13
C LEU A 53 -30.51 5.74 0.13
N LYS A 54 -30.05 4.80 -0.71
CA LYS A 54 -30.35 3.37 -0.57
C LYS A 54 -29.04 2.61 -0.43
N VAL A 55 -28.99 1.68 0.52
CA VAL A 55 -27.85 0.79 0.75
C VAL A 55 -28.36 -0.64 0.68
N LEU A 56 -27.85 -1.39 -0.29
CA LEU A 56 -28.09 -2.81 -0.44
C LEU A 56 -26.89 -3.56 0.13
N THR A 57 -27.11 -4.35 1.18
CA THR A 57 -26.05 -5.13 1.84
C THR A 57 -26.07 -6.58 1.40
N ARG A 58 -24.96 -7.32 1.62
CA ARG A 58 -24.84 -8.76 1.36
C ARG A 58 -25.03 -9.14 -0.11
N GLN A 59 -24.59 -8.29 -1.01
CA GLN A 59 -24.60 -8.49 -2.46
C GLN A 59 -23.27 -8.02 -3.03
N TYR A 60 -22.79 -8.66 -4.09
CA TYR A 60 -21.58 -8.26 -4.80
C TYR A 60 -21.96 -7.67 -6.15
N ALA A 61 -21.38 -6.52 -6.50
CA ALA A 61 -21.39 -6.08 -7.89
C ALA A 61 -20.44 -6.98 -8.70
N GLY A 62 -20.95 -7.61 -9.76
CA GLY A 62 -20.19 -8.57 -10.57
C GLY A 62 -19.57 -7.92 -11.81
N LYS A 63 -20.34 -7.10 -12.53
CA LYS A 63 -19.88 -6.35 -13.70
C LYS A 63 -20.70 -5.08 -13.91
N VAL A 64 -20.14 -4.16 -14.68
CA VAL A 64 -20.81 -2.98 -15.22
C VAL A 64 -21.60 -3.37 -16.47
N LEU A 65 -22.81 -2.84 -16.59
CA LEU A 65 -23.62 -2.95 -17.80
C LEU A 65 -23.25 -1.80 -18.73
N LEU A 66 -22.82 -2.14 -19.95
CA LEU A 66 -22.34 -1.18 -20.96
C LEU A 66 -23.28 -1.17 -22.17
N GLU A 67 -23.58 0.03 -22.66
CA GLU A 67 -24.25 0.27 -23.94
C GLU A 67 -23.30 0.99 -24.90
N GLN A 68 -23.28 0.57 -26.15
CA GLN A 68 -22.49 1.26 -27.17
C GLN A 68 -23.18 2.54 -27.63
N THR A 69 -22.43 3.63 -27.65
CA THR A 69 -22.88 4.94 -28.15
C THR A 69 -21.94 5.46 -29.22
N ALA A 70 -22.34 6.53 -29.91
CA ALA A 70 -21.48 7.19 -30.89
C ALA A 70 -20.14 7.70 -30.33
N PHE A 71 -20.04 7.86 -28.99
CA PHE A 71 -18.85 8.35 -28.30
C PHE A 71 -18.09 7.23 -27.54
N GLY A 72 -18.48 5.98 -27.75
CA GLY A 72 -17.92 4.82 -27.07
C GLY A 72 -18.88 4.19 -26.03
N PRO A 73 -18.37 3.24 -25.22
CA PRO A 73 -19.19 2.51 -24.27
C PRO A 73 -19.64 3.42 -23.12
N LYS A 74 -20.94 3.37 -22.81
CA LYS A 74 -21.56 4.08 -21.69
C LYS A 74 -21.98 3.09 -20.62
N ALA A 75 -21.57 3.33 -19.37
CA ALA A 75 -22.10 2.59 -18.22
C ALA A 75 -23.56 2.98 -17.94
N VAL A 76 -24.44 1.99 -17.92
CA VAL A 76 -25.90 2.19 -17.70
C VAL A 76 -26.40 1.50 -16.45
N GLY A 77 -25.57 0.73 -15.76
CA GLY A 77 -25.94 0.01 -14.56
C GLY A 77 -24.89 -1.00 -14.11
N VAL A 78 -25.27 -1.83 -13.16
CA VAL A 78 -24.45 -2.95 -12.69
C VAL A 78 -25.29 -4.22 -12.58
N GLU A 79 -24.66 -5.35 -12.89
CA GLU A 79 -25.14 -6.66 -12.49
C GLU A 79 -24.62 -6.92 -11.07
N TYR A 80 -25.48 -7.35 -10.16
CA TYR A 80 -25.12 -7.72 -8.79
C TYR A 80 -25.76 -9.03 -8.37
N GLY A 81 -25.15 -9.73 -7.41
CA GLY A 81 -25.66 -10.99 -6.91
C GLY A 81 -24.73 -11.64 -5.89
N THR A 82 -25.06 -12.86 -5.50
CA THR A 82 -24.19 -13.71 -4.66
C THR A 82 -23.70 -14.96 -5.40
N HIS A 83 -24.24 -15.23 -6.59
CA HIS A 83 -23.89 -16.37 -7.41
C HIS A 83 -24.24 -16.10 -8.88
N ALA A 84 -23.52 -16.71 -9.83
CA ALA A 84 -23.73 -16.50 -11.28
C ALA A 84 -25.16 -16.83 -11.78
N LYS A 85 -25.91 -17.64 -11.04
CA LYS A 85 -27.31 -17.99 -11.34
C LYS A 85 -28.34 -17.14 -10.59
N VAL A 86 -27.89 -16.35 -9.62
CA VAL A 86 -28.72 -15.52 -8.75
C VAL A 86 -28.14 -14.11 -8.79
N ASN A 87 -28.38 -13.46 -9.93
CA ASN A 87 -27.95 -12.10 -10.20
C ASN A 87 -29.12 -11.25 -10.72
N PHE A 88 -28.99 -9.95 -10.56
CA PHE A 88 -29.99 -8.95 -10.91
C PHE A 88 -29.29 -7.73 -11.48
N ASN A 89 -30.02 -6.96 -12.29
CA ASN A 89 -29.53 -5.71 -12.83
C ASN A 89 -30.14 -4.54 -12.06
N VAL A 90 -29.33 -3.51 -11.81
CA VAL A 90 -29.80 -2.18 -11.39
C VAL A 90 -29.21 -1.13 -12.32
N TYR A 91 -30.02 -0.15 -12.69
CA TYR A 91 -29.66 0.85 -13.70
C TYR A 91 -29.35 2.19 -13.05
N ALA A 92 -28.40 2.91 -13.65
CA ALA A 92 -27.99 4.24 -13.25
C ALA A 92 -28.37 5.24 -14.36
N ARG A 93 -29.09 6.31 -13.99
CA ARG A 93 -29.43 7.39 -14.93
C ARG A 93 -28.22 8.23 -15.34
N HIS A 94 -27.25 8.37 -14.44
CA HIS A 94 -26.11 9.25 -14.59
C HIS A 94 -24.82 8.44 -14.77
N GLU A 95 -24.31 7.87 -13.67
CA GLU A 95 -23.00 7.24 -13.63
C GLU A 95 -23.01 6.00 -12.74
N VAL A 96 -22.08 5.09 -13.02
CA VAL A 96 -21.73 3.96 -12.16
C VAL A 96 -20.39 4.29 -11.51
N LEU A 97 -20.38 4.41 -10.18
CA LEU A 97 -19.17 4.72 -9.42
C LEU A 97 -18.56 3.44 -8.84
N MET A 98 -17.31 3.18 -9.20
CA MET A 98 -16.55 2.04 -8.71
C MET A 98 -15.84 2.37 -7.40
N ALA A 99 -16.19 1.65 -6.33
CA ALA A 99 -15.63 1.85 -4.99
C ALA A 99 -15.44 0.52 -4.24
N ALA A 100 -15.15 -0.57 -4.96
CA ALA A 100 -14.98 -1.91 -4.39
C ALA A 100 -13.57 -2.16 -3.81
N GLY A 101 -12.74 -1.12 -3.73
CA GLY A 101 -11.33 -1.22 -3.33
C GLY A 101 -10.39 -1.58 -4.49
N SER A 102 -9.08 -1.46 -4.25
CA SER A 102 -8.02 -1.65 -5.25
C SER A 102 -7.93 -3.07 -5.81
N VAL A 103 -8.35 -4.08 -5.02
CA VAL A 103 -8.29 -5.49 -5.42
C VAL A 103 -9.50 -5.89 -6.28
N VAL A 104 -10.70 -5.42 -5.95
CA VAL A 104 -11.95 -5.91 -6.57
C VAL A 104 -12.48 -4.98 -7.67
N SER A 105 -12.24 -3.67 -7.58
CA SER A 105 -12.64 -2.76 -8.66
C SER A 105 -12.05 -3.13 -10.03
N PRO A 106 -10.75 -3.47 -10.19
CA PRO A 106 -10.22 -3.89 -11.47
C PRO A 106 -10.84 -5.20 -11.96
N THR A 107 -11.12 -6.18 -11.09
CA THR A 107 -11.75 -7.44 -11.52
C THR A 107 -13.17 -7.22 -12.02
N ILE A 108 -13.93 -6.29 -11.43
CA ILE A 108 -15.27 -5.93 -11.93
C ILE A 108 -15.16 -5.30 -13.33
N LEU A 109 -14.15 -4.46 -13.58
CA LEU A 109 -13.90 -3.89 -14.90
C LEU A 109 -13.52 -4.97 -15.92
N GLU A 110 -12.66 -5.92 -15.55
CA GLU A 110 -12.32 -7.06 -16.39
C GLU A 110 -13.55 -7.92 -16.72
N HIS A 111 -14.39 -8.23 -15.74
CA HIS A 111 -15.69 -8.90 -15.94
C HIS A 111 -16.67 -8.10 -16.83
N SER A 112 -16.43 -6.80 -17.01
CA SER A 112 -17.18 -5.91 -17.89
C SER A 112 -16.58 -5.80 -19.30
N GLY A 113 -15.48 -6.50 -19.58
CA GLY A 113 -14.74 -6.39 -20.84
C GLY A 113 -13.81 -5.17 -20.91
N ILE A 114 -13.48 -4.54 -19.79
CA ILE A 114 -12.55 -3.40 -19.71
C ILE A 114 -11.25 -3.89 -19.08
N GLY A 115 -10.21 -4.10 -19.88
CA GLY A 115 -8.96 -4.67 -19.42
C GLY A 115 -8.05 -5.12 -20.54
N LEU A 116 -7.01 -5.88 -20.22
CA LEU A 116 -6.02 -6.40 -21.17
C LEU A 116 -6.62 -7.52 -22.03
N GLU A 117 -6.56 -7.40 -23.35
CA GLU A 117 -7.09 -8.40 -24.29
C GLU A 117 -6.60 -9.84 -23.99
N PRO A 118 -5.30 -10.10 -23.76
CA PRO A 118 -4.82 -11.46 -23.49
C PRO A 118 -5.30 -12.04 -22.15
N VAL A 119 -5.75 -11.19 -21.21
CA VAL A 119 -6.32 -11.61 -19.93
C VAL A 119 -7.80 -11.96 -20.12
N LEU A 120 -8.55 -11.10 -20.82
CA LEU A 120 -9.97 -11.27 -21.08
C LEU A 120 -10.24 -12.47 -22.01
N GLU A 121 -9.45 -12.63 -23.06
CA GLU A 121 -9.58 -13.73 -24.03
C GLU A 121 -9.43 -15.10 -23.35
N LYS A 122 -8.48 -15.25 -22.42
CA LYS A 122 -8.24 -16.50 -21.67
C LYS A 122 -9.46 -16.99 -20.89
N VAL A 123 -10.35 -16.09 -20.50
CA VAL A 123 -11.58 -16.40 -19.75
C VAL A 123 -12.84 -16.22 -20.59
N GLY A 124 -12.71 -16.02 -21.91
CA GLY A 124 -13.82 -15.94 -22.85
C GLY A 124 -14.64 -14.65 -22.75
N ILE A 125 -14.04 -13.54 -22.29
CA ILE A 125 -14.68 -12.23 -22.21
C ILE A 125 -14.27 -11.40 -23.43
N ALA A 126 -15.25 -10.86 -24.15
CA ALA A 126 -14.98 -9.95 -25.26
C ALA A 126 -14.49 -8.60 -24.73
N GLN A 127 -13.35 -8.12 -25.25
CA GLN A 127 -12.84 -6.80 -24.91
C GLN A 127 -13.72 -5.71 -25.51
N VAL A 128 -14.12 -4.77 -24.66
CA VAL A 128 -14.89 -3.56 -25.01
C VAL A 128 -13.98 -2.33 -25.00
N VAL A 129 -13.07 -2.25 -24.03
CA VAL A 129 -12.08 -1.18 -23.90
C VAL A 129 -10.75 -1.79 -23.51
N ASP A 130 -9.70 -1.47 -24.28
CA ASP A 130 -8.34 -1.78 -23.86
C ASP A 130 -7.90 -0.86 -22.73
N PHE A 131 -7.42 -1.46 -21.65
CA PHE A 131 -6.79 -0.73 -20.55
C PHE A 131 -5.57 -1.50 -20.05
N SER A 132 -4.44 -1.18 -20.65
CA SER A 132 -3.15 -1.85 -20.43
C SER A 132 -2.35 -1.34 -19.24
N ARG A 133 -2.92 -0.46 -18.41
CA ARG A 133 -2.23 0.17 -17.27
C ARG A 133 -2.54 -0.45 -15.90
N TRP A 134 -3.36 -1.52 -15.83
CA TRP A 134 -3.78 -2.15 -14.56
C TRP A 134 -2.71 -3.04 -13.90
N SER A 135 -1.55 -3.27 -14.53
CA SER A 135 -0.54 -4.25 -14.08
C SER A 135 0.23 -3.87 -12.81
N GLU A 136 -0.01 -2.69 -12.24
CA GLU A 136 0.68 -2.21 -11.05
C GLU A 136 -0.23 -2.22 -9.83
N LEU A 137 0.00 -3.18 -8.92
CA LEU A 137 -0.55 -3.18 -7.58
C LEU A 137 0.59 -3.03 -6.56
N PRO A 138 0.91 -1.80 -6.11
CA PRO A 138 1.83 -1.63 -4.99
C PRO A 138 1.13 -2.05 -3.70
N ASP A 139 1.74 -2.97 -2.94
CA ASP A 139 1.31 -3.28 -1.58
C ASP A 139 2.51 -3.60 -0.71
N GLN A 140 2.57 -3.10 0.51
CA GLN A 140 3.80 -3.07 1.29
C GLN A 140 4.09 -4.42 1.97
N THR A 141 5.36 -4.83 1.97
CA THR A 141 5.78 -5.91 2.87
C THR A 141 5.86 -5.39 4.30
N THR A 142 5.41 -6.20 5.25
CA THR A 142 5.48 -5.91 6.69
C THR A 142 6.20 -7.04 7.40
N THR A 143 7.21 -6.71 8.22
CA THR A 143 7.92 -7.67 9.08
C THR A 143 7.77 -7.26 10.52
N THR A 144 7.78 -8.20 11.48
CA THR A 144 7.66 -7.88 12.91
C THR A 144 8.93 -8.25 13.67
N VAL A 145 9.52 -7.30 14.38
CA VAL A 145 10.52 -7.57 15.42
C VAL A 145 9.86 -7.39 16.77
N HIS A 146 10.08 -8.36 17.67
CA HIS A 146 9.61 -8.31 19.05
C HIS A 146 10.79 -8.32 20.02
N SER A 147 10.67 -7.59 21.13
CA SER A 147 11.68 -7.58 22.19
C SER A 147 11.04 -7.32 23.54
N ASN A 148 11.56 -7.99 24.57
CA ASN A 148 11.18 -7.75 25.95
C ASN A 148 11.83 -6.46 26.48
N THR A 149 11.04 -5.51 26.99
CA THR A 149 11.57 -4.28 27.58
C THR A 149 11.57 -4.32 29.11
N ALA A 150 12.62 -3.73 29.70
CA ALA A 150 12.64 -3.44 31.13
C ALA A 150 11.58 -2.38 31.48
N ALA A 151 11.18 -2.29 32.76
CA ALA A 151 10.18 -1.33 33.21
C ALA A 151 10.53 0.14 32.85
N ALA A 152 11.82 0.49 32.85
CA ALA A 152 12.31 1.81 32.43
C ALA A 152 12.15 2.10 30.93
N GLY A 153 11.93 1.07 30.11
CA GLY A 153 11.68 1.16 28.67
C GLY A 153 10.21 1.06 28.29
N ALA A 154 9.29 1.02 29.27
CA ALA A 154 7.86 1.12 29.00
C ALA A 154 7.54 2.52 28.44
N GLY A 155 7.03 2.55 27.21
CA GLY A 155 6.62 3.79 26.56
C GLY A 155 5.15 4.12 26.81
N GLN A 156 4.71 5.25 26.26
CA GLN A 156 3.39 5.83 26.51
C GLN A 156 2.34 5.45 25.45
N GLY A 157 2.62 4.48 24.57
CA GLY A 157 1.69 4.00 23.54
C GLY A 157 2.34 3.81 22.17
N GLN A 158 1.52 4.03 21.13
CA GLN A 158 1.88 3.85 19.73
C GLN A 158 2.64 5.06 19.19
N VAL A 159 3.76 4.80 18.53
CA VAL A 159 4.61 5.80 17.88
C VAL A 159 4.93 5.29 16.47
N ALA A 160 4.97 6.17 15.48
CA ALA A 160 5.49 5.87 14.16
C ALA A 160 6.89 6.46 14.03
N TYR A 161 7.78 5.70 13.42
CA TYR A 161 9.04 6.21 12.90
C TYR A 161 8.99 6.14 11.39
N PHE A 162 8.89 7.31 10.75
CA PHE A 162 9.06 7.43 9.30
C PHE A 162 10.53 7.58 8.98
N VAL A 163 11.07 6.53 8.36
CA VAL A 163 12.51 6.29 8.21
C VAL A 163 12.92 6.63 6.78
N SER A 164 13.99 7.41 6.64
CA SER A 164 14.60 7.67 5.34
C SER A 164 15.53 6.54 4.91
N PHE A 165 15.86 6.49 3.62
CA PHE A 165 16.58 5.38 3.03
C PHE A 165 17.91 5.03 3.73
N ASN A 166 18.64 6.04 4.19
CA ASN A 166 19.98 5.86 4.77
C ASN A 166 19.97 5.43 6.24
N GLU A 167 18.90 5.78 6.97
CA GLU A 167 18.82 5.58 8.42
C GLU A 167 18.87 4.11 8.89
N PRO A 168 18.22 3.14 8.24
CA PRO A 168 18.29 1.74 8.65
C PRO A 168 19.56 1.05 8.14
N LEU A 169 20.16 1.57 7.06
CA LEU A 169 21.33 0.98 6.42
C LEU A 169 22.64 1.42 7.09
N GLY A 170 22.71 2.64 7.62
CA GLY A 170 23.92 3.17 8.25
C GLY A 170 25.12 3.08 7.31
N ASP A 171 26.20 2.43 7.76
CA ASP A 171 27.44 2.26 6.98
C ASP A 171 27.24 1.45 5.69
N PHE A 172 26.15 0.68 5.57
CA PHE A 172 25.84 -0.09 4.37
C PHE A 172 25.14 0.73 3.28
N ALA A 173 24.72 1.97 3.56
CA ALA A 173 23.95 2.79 2.62
C ALA A 173 24.70 3.03 1.29
N SER A 174 26.04 3.16 1.33
CA SER A 174 26.83 3.39 0.13
C SER A 174 26.80 2.23 -0.87
N GLU A 175 26.71 0.98 -0.39
CA GLU A 175 26.61 -0.20 -1.26
C GLU A 175 25.27 -0.21 -1.99
N ASP A 176 24.20 0.08 -1.26
CA ASP A 176 22.84 0.15 -1.83
C ASP A 176 22.67 1.35 -2.77
N HIS A 177 23.30 2.49 -2.49
CA HIS A 177 23.37 3.62 -3.43
C HIS A 177 24.06 3.21 -4.73
N ALA A 178 25.17 2.48 -4.65
CA ALA A 178 25.86 2.01 -5.84
C ALA A 178 24.98 1.07 -6.66
N LEU A 179 24.27 0.14 -6.00
CA LEU A 179 23.32 -0.76 -6.65
C LEU A 179 22.21 -0.01 -7.38
N MET A 180 21.61 0.99 -6.73
CA MET A 180 20.59 1.84 -7.35
C MET A 180 21.13 2.57 -8.58
N ASN A 181 22.35 3.09 -8.51
CA ASN A 181 22.95 3.85 -9.61
C ASN A 181 23.32 2.98 -10.81
N SER A 182 23.69 1.71 -10.60
CA SER A 182 24.12 0.82 -11.68
C SER A 182 22.98 0.03 -12.32
N ASN A 183 21.89 -0.26 -11.59
CA ASN A 183 20.94 -1.30 -12.01
C ASN A 183 19.58 -0.77 -12.49
N LEU A 184 19.29 0.54 -12.44
CA LEU A 184 17.96 1.07 -12.82
C LEU A 184 17.49 0.57 -14.18
N LYS A 185 18.40 0.59 -15.17
CA LYS A 185 18.10 0.20 -16.54
C LYS A 185 17.76 -1.27 -16.64
N ASP A 186 18.59 -2.14 -16.08
CA ASP A 186 18.37 -3.60 -16.09
C ASP A 186 17.06 -3.97 -15.40
N TRP A 187 16.73 -3.27 -14.30
CA TRP A 187 15.45 -3.43 -13.62
C TRP A 187 14.29 -2.98 -14.50
N ALA A 188 14.37 -1.80 -15.14
CA ALA A 188 13.32 -1.30 -16.02
C ALA A 188 13.09 -2.22 -17.22
N GLU A 189 14.17 -2.67 -17.87
CA GLU A 189 14.11 -3.65 -18.96
C GLU A 189 13.47 -4.96 -18.51
N GLY A 190 13.85 -5.47 -17.33
CA GLY A 190 13.26 -6.68 -16.76
C GLY A 190 11.75 -6.54 -16.49
N VAL A 191 11.29 -5.38 -16.05
CA VAL A 191 9.87 -5.11 -15.77
C VAL A 191 9.05 -5.05 -17.05
N VAL A 192 9.54 -4.33 -18.05
CA VAL A 192 8.88 -4.24 -19.36
C VAL A 192 8.86 -5.60 -20.05
N ALA A 193 9.94 -6.36 -19.98
CA ALA A 193 10.01 -7.71 -20.54
C ALA A 193 8.99 -8.68 -19.91
N ARG A 194 8.61 -8.46 -18.64
CA ARG A 194 7.57 -9.22 -17.94
C ARG A 194 6.15 -8.65 -18.13
N GLY A 195 5.99 -7.61 -18.96
CA GLY A 195 4.71 -6.93 -19.19
C GLY A 195 4.23 -6.10 -18.01
N GLY A 196 5.10 -5.77 -17.05
CA GLY A 196 4.74 -4.96 -15.88
C GLY A 196 4.53 -3.48 -16.21
N PHE A 197 5.19 -2.99 -17.27
CA PHE A 197 5.10 -1.62 -17.74
C PHE A 197 5.28 -1.58 -19.27
N PRO A 198 4.65 -0.63 -20.02
CA PRO A 198 4.67 -0.68 -21.49
C PRO A 198 5.95 -0.11 -22.14
N ASN A 199 6.74 0.72 -21.45
CA ASN A 199 7.83 1.47 -22.08
C ASN A 199 9.02 1.70 -21.13
N VAL A 200 10.21 1.20 -21.51
CA VAL A 200 11.43 1.29 -20.68
C VAL A 200 11.84 2.74 -20.44
N THR A 201 11.78 3.60 -21.47
CA THR A 201 12.16 5.01 -21.35
C THR A 201 11.29 5.75 -20.35
N ALA A 202 9.97 5.53 -20.39
CA ALA A 202 9.05 6.16 -19.44
C ALA A 202 9.21 5.60 -18.02
N LEU A 203 9.47 4.29 -17.88
CA LEU A 203 9.74 3.67 -16.58
C LEU A 203 11.05 4.20 -15.96
N MET A 204 12.06 4.43 -16.80
CA MET A 204 13.33 5.01 -16.37
C MET A 204 13.16 6.39 -15.75
N VAL A 205 12.29 7.25 -16.31
CA VAL A 205 11.98 8.56 -15.71
C VAL A 205 11.42 8.39 -14.29
N GLN A 206 10.52 7.41 -14.09
CA GLN A 206 9.96 7.12 -12.77
C GLN A 206 11.04 6.61 -11.79
N PHE A 207 11.90 5.68 -12.23
CA PHE A 207 12.96 5.11 -11.40
C PHE A 207 14.02 6.14 -11.02
N GLU A 208 14.39 7.02 -11.95
CA GLU A 208 15.33 8.10 -11.68
C GLU A 208 14.78 9.09 -10.65
N ASN A 209 13.50 9.44 -10.72
CA ASN A 209 12.81 10.27 -9.72
C ASN A 209 12.79 9.59 -8.35
N TYR A 210 12.44 8.29 -8.29
CA TYR A 210 12.41 7.55 -7.03
C TYR A 210 13.79 7.46 -6.39
N ARG A 211 14.82 7.09 -7.17
CA ARG A 211 16.20 7.08 -6.69
C ARG A 211 16.62 8.46 -6.18
N ASP A 212 16.32 9.53 -6.93
CA ASP A 212 16.64 10.90 -6.50
C ASP A 212 16.01 11.21 -5.15
N TRP A 213 14.71 10.93 -4.97
CA TRP A 213 14.02 11.13 -3.69
C TRP A 213 14.64 10.36 -2.52
N LEU A 214 15.01 9.09 -2.75
CA LEU A 214 15.62 8.23 -1.74
C LEU A 214 17.02 8.69 -1.35
N VAL A 215 17.84 9.08 -2.33
CA VAL A 215 19.28 9.37 -2.12
C VAL A 215 19.50 10.83 -1.73
N ASN A 216 18.77 11.77 -2.35
CA ASN A 216 19.09 13.19 -2.29
C ASN A 216 18.08 14.03 -1.49
N HIS A 217 16.85 13.55 -1.25
CA HIS A 217 15.80 14.35 -0.60
C HIS A 217 15.37 13.83 0.78
N ASN A 218 16.06 12.81 1.32
CA ASN A 218 15.80 12.24 2.65
C ASN A 218 14.32 11.88 2.86
N VAL A 219 13.63 11.46 1.79
CA VAL A 219 12.22 11.07 1.84
C VAL A 219 12.08 9.78 2.65
N ALA A 220 11.08 9.75 3.52
CA ALA A 220 10.75 8.52 4.23
C ALA A 220 10.25 7.46 3.25
N ASN A 221 10.91 6.30 3.25
CA ASN A 221 10.60 5.19 2.36
C ASN A 221 10.09 3.96 3.12
N SER A 222 10.23 3.97 4.43
CA SER A 222 9.73 2.93 5.32
C SER A 222 9.11 3.57 6.56
N GLU A 223 8.13 2.86 7.12
CA GLU A 223 7.54 3.18 8.42
C GLU A 223 7.86 2.05 9.38
N LEU A 224 8.12 2.39 10.64
CA LEU A 224 8.24 1.48 11.76
C LEU A 224 7.20 1.86 12.81
N PHE A 225 6.18 1.03 12.96
CA PHE A 225 5.25 1.16 14.08
C PHE A 225 5.87 0.58 15.33
N LEU A 226 5.98 1.42 16.36
CA LEU A 226 6.47 1.08 17.68
C LEU A 226 5.30 1.11 18.67
N ASP A 227 4.88 -0.06 19.13
CA ASP A 227 4.06 -0.17 20.34
C ASP A 227 4.98 -0.54 21.51
N SER A 228 4.66 -0.06 22.70
CA SER A 228 5.41 -0.31 23.93
C SER A 228 4.51 -0.76 25.09
N LYS A 229 3.24 -1.12 24.80
CA LYS A 229 2.37 -1.74 25.80
C LYS A 229 2.92 -3.11 26.21
N GLU A 230 2.97 -3.33 27.53
CA GLU A 230 3.26 -4.64 28.14
C GLU A 230 4.59 -5.28 27.73
N ARG A 231 5.67 -4.50 27.82
CA ARG A 231 7.07 -4.98 27.67
C ARG A 231 7.44 -5.46 26.27
N SER A 232 6.69 -5.09 25.25
CA SER A 232 6.86 -5.57 23.89
C SER A 232 7.13 -4.40 22.96
N ILE A 233 8.26 -4.38 22.23
CA ILE A 233 8.42 -3.48 21.07
C ILE A 233 7.94 -4.22 19.85
N PHE A 234 6.92 -3.72 19.18
CA PHE A 234 6.58 -4.11 17.81
C PHE A 234 7.40 -3.24 16.86
N ILE A 235 7.94 -3.81 15.79
CA ILE A 235 8.49 -3.04 14.66
C ILE A 235 7.89 -3.62 13.41
N SER A 236 6.91 -2.94 12.82
CA SER A 236 6.40 -3.25 11.48
C SER A 236 7.15 -2.43 10.46
N GLY A 237 8.12 -3.03 9.75
CA GLY A 237 8.85 -2.37 8.68
C GLY A 237 8.11 -2.45 7.35
N ILE A 238 7.74 -1.30 6.79
CA ILE A 238 7.05 -1.17 5.51
C ILE A 238 8.07 -1.02 4.36
N LEU A 239 8.13 -1.97 3.43
CA LEU A 239 8.91 -1.85 2.18
C LEU A 239 7.98 -2.09 0.98
N SER A 240 7.82 -1.09 0.11
CA SER A 240 6.94 -1.13 -1.05
C SER A 240 7.54 -1.96 -2.21
N PRO A 241 6.99 -3.14 -2.53
CA PRO A 241 7.26 -3.95 -3.70
C PRO A 241 6.16 -3.74 -4.75
N SER A 242 6.38 -2.87 -5.73
CA SER A 242 5.65 -2.99 -6.98
C SER A 242 6.62 -3.44 -8.07
N PRO A 243 6.13 -4.00 -9.18
CA PRO A 243 6.96 -4.23 -10.36
C PRO A 243 7.57 -2.94 -10.94
N GLY A 244 7.31 -1.75 -10.40
CA GLY A 244 8.01 -0.49 -10.68
C GLY A 244 8.75 0.10 -9.46
N ALA A 245 8.98 -0.70 -8.41
CA ALA A 245 9.70 -0.29 -7.22
C ALA A 245 11.08 -0.94 -7.21
N LEU A 246 12.07 -0.12 -6.93
CA LEU A 246 13.46 -0.48 -6.71
C LEU A 246 13.57 -1.60 -5.66
N PHE A 247 13.97 -2.79 -6.08
CA PHE A 247 14.19 -3.92 -5.19
C PHE A 247 15.53 -3.76 -4.48
N ILE A 248 15.50 -3.48 -3.18
CA ILE A 248 16.67 -3.65 -2.30
C ILE A 248 16.24 -4.55 -1.15
N PHE A 249 16.50 -5.84 -1.30
CA PHE A 249 16.57 -6.76 -0.18
C PHE A 249 17.89 -7.50 -0.25
N TRP A 250 18.83 -7.06 0.57
CA TRP A 250 19.88 -7.94 1.07
C TRP A 250 20.37 -7.48 2.44
N ILE A 251 19.52 -7.61 3.46
CA ILE A 251 20.04 -7.69 4.82
C ILE A 251 20.68 -9.08 4.96
N ARG A 252 21.97 -9.15 4.64
CA ARG A 252 22.80 -10.28 5.04
C ARG A 252 22.82 -10.27 6.56
N SER A 253 22.04 -11.18 7.16
CA SER A 253 22.20 -11.57 8.56
C SER A 253 23.62 -12.12 8.74
N ARG A 254 24.60 -11.27 9.04
CA ARG A 254 25.85 -11.65 9.68
C ARG A 254 25.80 -11.09 11.08
N THR A 255 25.75 -12.01 12.04
CA THR A 255 25.76 -11.76 13.48
C THR A 255 26.89 -10.82 13.86
N CYS A 256 26.56 -9.58 14.26
CA CYS A 256 27.43 -8.78 15.10
C CYS A 256 27.02 -9.02 16.55
N ALA A 257 27.93 -9.66 17.28
CA ALA A 257 28.03 -9.51 18.72
C ALA A 257 28.27 -8.03 19.07
N ASP A 258 27.94 -7.64 20.29
CA ASP A 258 28.11 -6.32 20.91
C ASP A 258 26.93 -5.34 20.84
N LEU A 259 25.71 -5.84 21.09
CA LEU A 259 24.65 -5.06 21.74
C LEU A 259 24.39 -5.61 23.15
N PRO A 260 24.11 -4.78 24.17
CA PRO A 260 23.83 -5.24 25.54
C PRO A 260 22.45 -5.91 25.69
N TYR A 261 21.88 -6.40 24.60
CA TYR A 261 20.55 -6.99 24.54
C TYR A 261 20.65 -8.41 23.98
N THR A 262 20.14 -9.38 24.73
CA THR A 262 19.96 -10.75 24.28
C THR A 262 18.77 -10.84 23.33
N PHE A 263 19.04 -10.97 22.03
CA PHE A 263 18.02 -11.27 21.04
C PHE A 263 17.68 -12.76 21.09
N ASN A 264 16.44 -13.09 21.47
CA ASN A 264 15.92 -14.44 21.33
C ASN A 264 15.09 -14.51 20.04
N THR A 265 15.65 -15.05 18.97
CA THR A 265 14.96 -15.20 17.69
C THR A 265 14.02 -16.40 17.76
N SER A 266 12.81 -16.21 18.27
CA SER A 266 11.74 -17.20 18.15
C SER A 266 10.79 -16.80 17.02
N SER A 267 10.73 -17.67 16.01
CA SER A 267 9.74 -17.77 14.91
C SER A 267 9.55 -16.55 14.00
N VAL A 268 10.16 -16.61 12.81
CA VAL A 268 9.68 -15.92 11.60
C VAL A 268 8.44 -16.68 11.12
N SER A 269 7.24 -16.12 11.29
CA SER A 269 6.04 -16.62 10.62
C SER A 269 5.71 -15.71 9.45
N SER A 270 5.95 -16.18 8.23
CA SER A 270 5.35 -15.61 7.02
C SER A 270 3.93 -16.15 6.90
N THR A 271 2.92 -15.36 7.23
CA THR A 271 1.55 -15.63 6.80
C THR A 271 1.38 -15.03 5.41
N TYR A 272 1.28 -15.90 4.40
CA TYR A 272 0.69 -15.62 3.10
C TYR A 272 -0.84 -15.60 3.21
#